data_AF-A0A2N3F6G8-F1
#
_entry.id   AF-A0A2N3F6G8-F1
#
_cell.length_a   1.000
_cell.length_b   1.000
_cell.length_c   1.000
_cell.angle_alpha   90.00
_cell.angle_beta   90.00
_cell.angle_gamma   90.00
#
_symmetry.space_group_name_H-M   'P 1'
#
loop_
_entity.id
_entity.type
_entity.pdbx_description
1 polymer ?
#
loop_
_entity_poly.entity_id
_entity_poly.type
_entity_poly.pdbx_seq_one_letter_code
_entity_poly.pdbx_strand_id
1 'polypeptide(L)'
;MVLSVAVVGASGYVGGEVLRVFSGHPDVEFGALTAHSSAGDTIRTHHPHLVPLGDRILEPTRIEALAGHDVVVLALPHGASGEIAAQLPADTLVLDCGADFRLASAEAWAEYYGGEHAGTWPYGLPELITPAGHQRESLKGSRRVAVPGC
;
A
#
# COMPACT_ATOMS: atom_id res chain seq x y z
N MET A 1 -0.42 20.88 -1.83
CA MET A 1 -0.58 20.24 -3.16
C MET A 1 -1.33 18.97 -2.85
N VAL A 2 -2.48 18.75 -3.48
CA VAL A 2 -3.28 17.54 -3.22
C VAL A 2 -2.60 16.36 -3.90
N LEU A 3 -2.45 15.26 -3.16
CA LEU A 3 -1.89 14.00 -3.63
C LEU A 3 -3.02 13.05 -4.05
N SER A 4 -2.92 12.53 -5.25
CA SER A 4 -3.79 11.46 -5.74
C SER A 4 -3.34 10.11 -5.18
N VAL A 5 -4.27 9.39 -4.53
CA VAL A 5 -3.98 8.11 -3.86
C VAL A 5 -4.84 6.99 -4.45
N ALA A 6 -4.19 5.95 -4.96
CA ALA A 6 -4.85 4.68 -5.28
C ALA A 6 -4.66 3.67 -4.14
N VAL A 7 -5.69 2.86 -3.88
CA VAL A 7 -5.66 1.83 -2.83
C VAL A 7 -6.03 0.48 -3.44
N VAL A 8 -5.07 -0.44 -3.41
CA VAL A 8 -5.23 -1.83 -3.84
C VAL A 8 -5.62 -2.69 -2.65
N GLY A 9 -6.64 -3.53 -2.80
CA GLY A 9 -7.18 -4.29 -1.66
C GLY A 9 -8.14 -3.46 -0.80
N ALA A 10 -8.81 -2.47 -1.40
CA ALA A 10 -9.66 -1.52 -0.72
C ALA A 10 -10.87 -2.15 0.01
N SER A 11 -11.31 -3.35 -0.36
CA SER A 11 -12.37 -4.08 0.36
C SER A 11 -11.90 -4.73 1.68
N GLY A 12 -10.60 -4.95 1.85
CA GLY A 12 -10.05 -5.56 3.07
C GLY A 12 -9.98 -4.60 4.26
N TYR A 13 -9.70 -5.12 5.45
CA TYR A 13 -9.61 -4.29 6.67
C TYR A 13 -8.51 -3.24 6.61
N VAL A 14 -7.32 -3.61 6.12
CA VAL A 14 -6.21 -2.65 5.96
C VAL A 14 -6.58 -1.58 4.95
N GLY A 15 -7.16 -1.96 3.81
CA GLY A 15 -7.65 -1.02 2.80
C GLY A 15 -8.71 -0.07 3.38
N GLY A 16 -9.69 -0.59 4.12
CA GLY A 16 -10.71 0.21 4.80
C GLY A 16 -10.14 1.21 5.80
N GLU A 17 -9.16 0.81 6.61
CA GLU A 17 -8.50 1.69 7.57
C GLU A 17 -7.64 2.76 6.88
N VAL A 18 -6.95 2.43 5.79
CA VAL A 18 -6.26 3.42 4.94
C VAL A 18 -7.27 4.44 4.43
N LEU A 19 -8.39 4.01 3.85
CA LEU A 19 -9.45 4.90 3.40
C LEU A 19 -9.98 5.78 4.53
N ARG A 20 -10.23 5.21 5.72
CA ARG A 20 -10.73 5.94 6.89
C ARG A 20 -9.76 7.03 7.35
N VAL A 21 -8.48 6.69 7.52
CA VAL A 21 -7.46 7.61 8.01
C VAL A 21 -7.17 8.70 6.98
N PHE A 22 -7.02 8.31 5.70
CA PHE A 22 -6.64 9.26 4.65
C PHE A 22 -7.80 10.16 4.24
N SER A 23 -9.07 9.75 4.41
CA SER A 23 -10.24 10.62 4.21
C SER A 23 -10.25 11.85 5.11
N GLY A 24 -9.53 11.82 6.24
CA GLY A 24 -9.38 12.97 7.13
C GLY A 24 -8.23 13.91 6.77
N HIS A 25 -7.43 13.61 5.75
CA HIS A 25 -6.24 14.38 5.41
C HIS A 25 -6.56 15.46 4.36
N PRO A 26 -6.25 16.75 4.60
CA PRO A 26 -6.67 17.85 3.72
C PRO A 26 -6.00 17.84 2.34
N ASP A 27 -4.83 17.21 2.21
CA ASP A 27 -4.08 17.12 0.96
C ASP A 27 -4.21 15.74 0.27
N VAL A 28 -5.23 14.94 0.56
CA VAL A 28 -5.43 13.64 -0.09
C VAL A 28 -6.73 13.60 -0.89
N GLU A 29 -6.64 13.09 -2.11
CA GLU A 29 -7.77 12.76 -2.96
C GLU A 29 -7.66 11.29 -3.41
N PHE A 30 -8.74 10.52 -3.29
CA PHE A 30 -8.75 9.13 -3.70
C PHE A 30 -9.05 8.97 -5.20
N GLY A 31 -8.06 8.45 -5.92
CA GLY A 31 -8.22 7.92 -7.27
C GLY A 31 -8.71 6.47 -7.25
N ALA A 32 -8.04 5.57 -7.97
CA ALA A 32 -8.51 4.18 -8.12
C ALA A 32 -8.59 3.42 -6.78
N LEU A 33 -9.74 2.79 -6.52
CA LEU A 33 -9.96 1.89 -5.39
C LEU A 33 -10.19 0.50 -5.95
N THR A 34 -9.28 -0.45 -5.70
CA THR A 34 -9.33 -1.75 -6.38
C THR A 34 -9.48 -2.92 -5.42
N ALA A 35 -10.10 -3.99 -5.91
CA ALA A 35 -10.19 -5.27 -5.24
C ALA A 35 -10.09 -6.41 -6.27
N HIS A 36 -9.75 -7.63 -5.81
CA HIS A 36 -9.69 -8.78 -6.70
C HIS A 36 -11.06 -9.43 -6.88
N SER A 37 -11.58 -10.12 -5.86
CA SER A 37 -12.85 -10.85 -5.92
C SER A 37 -14.10 -9.97 -5.79
N SER A 38 -13.96 -8.76 -5.26
CA SER A 38 -15.07 -7.82 -5.00
C SER A 38 -15.15 -6.65 -6.00
N ALA A 39 -14.47 -6.77 -7.13
CA ALA A 39 -14.58 -5.76 -8.19
C ALA A 39 -16.04 -5.66 -8.68
N GLY A 40 -16.55 -4.43 -8.82
CA GLY A 40 -17.93 -4.13 -9.14
C GLY A 40 -18.81 -3.81 -7.92
N ASP A 41 -18.40 -4.22 -6.72
CA ASP A 41 -19.10 -3.83 -5.49
C ASP A 41 -18.88 -2.36 -5.16
N THR A 42 -19.82 -1.77 -4.42
CA THR A 42 -19.62 -0.45 -3.81
C THR A 42 -18.76 -0.54 -2.55
N ILE A 43 -18.03 0.51 -2.21
CA ILE A 43 -17.30 0.60 -0.94
C ILE A 43 -18.24 0.39 0.25
N ARG A 44 -19.47 0.91 0.21
CA ARG A 44 -20.47 0.75 1.28
C ARG A 44 -20.77 -0.71 1.63
N THR A 45 -20.68 -1.63 0.66
CA THR A 45 -20.87 -3.07 0.88
C THR A 45 -19.87 -3.64 1.88
N HIS A 46 -18.62 -3.14 1.84
CA HIS A 46 -17.51 -3.64 2.66
C HIS A 46 -17.24 -2.75 3.87
N HIS A 47 -17.38 -1.43 3.69
CA HIS A 47 -17.06 -0.40 4.68
C HIS A 47 -18.22 0.59 4.84
N PRO A 48 -19.35 0.19 5.45
CA PRO A 48 -20.54 1.04 5.57
C PRO A 48 -20.32 2.33 6.37
N HIS A 49 -19.26 2.37 7.19
CA HIS A 49 -18.85 3.53 7.97
C HIS A 49 -18.15 4.62 7.12
N LEU A 50 -17.66 4.29 5.93
CA LEU A 50 -17.01 5.24 5.00
C LEU A 50 -18.04 5.96 4.13
N VAL A 51 -18.98 6.66 4.77
CA VAL A 51 -20.11 7.33 4.10
C VAL A 51 -19.69 8.20 2.90
N PRO A 52 -18.62 9.03 2.97
CA PRO A 52 -18.21 9.88 1.85
C PRO A 52 -17.73 9.11 0.61
N LEU A 53 -17.24 7.88 0.80
CA LEU A 53 -16.76 7.02 -0.29
C LEU A 53 -17.77 5.94 -0.66
N GLY A 54 -18.93 5.88 0.02
CA GLY A 54 -19.81 4.73 -0.02
C GLY A 54 -20.27 4.33 -1.42
N ASP A 55 -20.45 5.30 -2.32
CA ASP A 55 -20.94 5.06 -3.68
C ASP A 55 -19.81 4.81 -4.70
N ARG A 56 -18.55 4.87 -4.27
CA ARG A 56 -17.40 4.50 -5.10
C ARG A 56 -17.46 3.00 -5.40
N ILE A 57 -17.21 2.65 -6.65
CA ILE A 57 -17.18 1.26 -7.12
C ILE A 57 -15.74 0.75 -7.06
N LEU A 58 -15.55 -0.45 -6.54
CA LEU A 58 -14.28 -1.15 -6.55
C LEU A 58 -13.95 -1.59 -7.97
N GLU A 59 -12.80 -1.14 -8.48
CA GLU A 59 -12.31 -1.54 -9.80
C GLU A 59 -11.51 -2.86 -9.71
N PRO A 60 -11.38 -3.61 -10.81
CA PRO A 60 -10.39 -4.68 -10.89
C PRO A 60 -8.98 -4.15 -10.67
N THR A 61 -8.14 -4.87 -9.92
CA THR A 61 -6.72 -4.52 -9.78
C THR A 61 -5.98 -4.74 -11.11
N ARG A 62 -5.60 -3.65 -11.77
CA ARG A 62 -4.84 -3.63 -13.03
C ARG A 62 -3.87 -2.46 -13.03
N ILE A 63 -2.67 -2.64 -13.57
CA ILE A 63 -1.60 -1.63 -13.50
C ILE A 63 -2.04 -0.31 -14.12
N GLU A 64 -2.82 -0.33 -15.19
CA GLU A 64 -3.30 0.86 -15.89
C GLU A 64 -4.24 1.70 -15.01
N ALA A 65 -4.94 1.08 -14.06
CA ALA A 65 -5.76 1.80 -13.09
C ALA A 65 -4.94 2.42 -11.96
N LEU A 66 -3.72 1.92 -11.72
CA LEU A 66 -2.84 2.39 -10.65
C LEU A 66 -1.83 3.43 -11.15
N ALA A 67 -1.38 3.31 -12.40
CA ALA A 67 -0.47 4.25 -13.03
C ALA A 67 -1.07 5.66 -13.07
N GLY A 68 -0.23 6.67 -12.85
CA GLY A 68 -0.64 8.08 -12.85
C GLY A 68 -1.09 8.63 -11.50
N HIS A 69 -1.12 7.81 -10.44
CA HIS A 69 -1.32 8.28 -9.07
C HIS A 69 0.01 8.66 -8.42
N ASP A 70 -0.01 9.69 -7.58
CA ASP A 70 1.17 10.12 -6.80
C ASP A 70 1.55 9.06 -5.77
N VAL A 71 0.54 8.43 -5.17
CA VAL A 71 0.69 7.39 -4.14
C VAL A 71 -0.13 6.17 -4.48
N VAL A 72 0.46 4.99 -4.32
CA VAL A 72 -0.23 3.70 -4.40
C VAL A 72 -0.03 2.95 -3.07
N VAL A 73 -1.14 2.61 -2.42
CA VAL A 73 -1.13 1.78 -1.20
C VAL A 73 -1.49 0.35 -1.58
N LEU A 74 -0.62 -0.60 -1.23
CA LEU A 74 -0.82 -2.03 -1.48
C LEU A 74 -1.29 -2.70 -0.18
N ALA A 75 -2.60 -2.86 -0.01
CA ALA A 75 -3.22 -3.56 1.12
C ALA A 75 -3.51 -5.03 0.74
N LEU A 76 -2.46 -5.76 0.36
CA LEU A 76 -2.54 -7.11 -0.19
C LEU A 76 -1.99 -8.16 0.79
N PRO A 77 -2.40 -9.43 0.64
CA PRO A 77 -1.70 -10.55 1.25
C PRO A 77 -0.22 -10.59 0.81
N HIS A 78 0.61 -11.29 1.59
CA HIS A 78 2.02 -11.49 1.24
C HIS A 78 2.19 -12.24 -0.09
N GLY A 79 3.25 -11.95 -0.81
CA GLY A 79 3.62 -12.51 -2.11
C GLY A 79 2.92 -11.88 -3.31
N ALA A 80 2.04 -10.90 -3.11
CA ALA A 80 1.27 -10.28 -4.18
C ALA A 80 1.70 -8.83 -4.49
N SER A 81 2.39 -8.15 -3.57
CA SER A 81 2.75 -6.73 -3.77
C SER A 81 3.98 -6.59 -4.67
N GLY A 82 4.90 -7.57 -4.66
CA GLY A 82 6.13 -7.56 -5.46
C GLY A 82 5.90 -7.33 -6.96
N GLU A 83 5.05 -8.15 -7.58
CA GLU A 83 4.77 -8.09 -9.02
C GLU A 83 4.08 -6.78 -9.44
N ILE A 84 3.18 -6.26 -8.60
CA ILE A 84 2.49 -5.00 -8.86
C ILE A 84 3.45 -3.82 -8.73
N ALA A 85 4.25 -3.80 -7.65
CA ALA A 85 5.21 -2.73 -7.39
C ALA A 85 6.28 -2.60 -8.48
N ALA A 86 6.72 -3.72 -9.08
CA ALA A 86 7.70 -3.73 -10.15
C ALA A 86 7.21 -3.05 -11.44
N GLN A 87 5.89 -2.95 -11.63
CA GLN A 87 5.26 -2.36 -12.82
C GLN A 87 4.87 -0.89 -12.62
N LEU A 88 4.96 -0.37 -11.39
CA LEU A 88 4.65 1.02 -11.10
C LEU A 88 5.85 1.94 -11.42
N PRO A 89 5.59 3.17 -11.89
CA PRO A 89 6.64 4.16 -12.12
C PRO A 89 7.55 4.36 -10.90
N ALA A 90 8.82 4.69 -11.15
CA ALA A 90 9.82 4.87 -10.09
C ALA A 90 9.52 6.09 -9.20
N ASP A 91 8.82 7.10 -9.74
CA ASP A 91 8.44 8.34 -9.08
C ASP A 91 7.14 8.24 -8.27
N THR A 92 6.29 7.23 -8.51
CA THR A 92 5.14 6.91 -7.66
C THR A 92 5.62 6.51 -6.27
N LEU A 93 5.02 7.08 -5.21
CA LEU A 93 5.25 6.60 -3.85
C LEU A 93 4.43 5.34 -3.59
N VAL A 94 5.10 4.22 -3.32
CA VAL A 94 4.44 2.95 -3.00
C VAL A 94 4.54 2.68 -1.50
N LEU A 95 3.39 2.49 -0.86
CA LEU A 95 3.27 2.06 0.53
C LEU A 95 2.78 0.61 0.53
N ASP A 96 3.67 -0.34 0.81
CA ASP A 96 3.29 -1.76 0.91
C ASP A 96 2.90 -2.12 2.33
N CYS A 97 1.62 -2.45 2.53
CA CYS A 97 1.10 -2.96 3.81
C CYS A 97 1.30 -4.47 3.97
N GLY A 98 1.73 -5.15 2.91
CA GLY A 98 2.15 -6.55 2.91
C GLY A 98 3.53 -6.76 3.54
N ALA A 99 4.04 -7.98 3.41
CA ALA A 99 5.31 -8.39 4.02
C ALA A 99 6.49 -8.40 3.05
N ASP A 100 6.24 -8.32 1.74
CA ASP A 100 7.16 -8.70 0.66
C ASP A 100 8.50 -7.96 0.72
N PHE A 101 8.50 -6.71 1.19
CA PHE A 101 9.69 -5.87 1.27
C PHE A 101 10.19 -5.60 2.70
N ARG A 102 9.64 -6.28 3.71
CA ARG A 102 10.00 -6.05 5.12
C ARG A 102 11.34 -6.65 5.50
N LEU A 103 11.56 -7.91 5.11
CA LEU A 103 12.75 -8.65 5.53
C LEU A 103 13.96 -8.26 4.69
N ALA A 104 15.07 -7.92 5.34
CA ALA A 104 16.34 -7.67 4.66
C ALA A 104 17.07 -8.97 4.28
N SER A 105 16.76 -10.08 4.94
CA SER A 105 17.38 -11.39 4.70
C SER A 105 16.50 -12.25 3.77
N ALA A 106 17.07 -12.64 2.62
CA ALA A 106 16.45 -13.59 1.71
C ALA A 106 16.31 -15.00 2.34
N GLU A 107 17.25 -15.39 3.21
CA GLU A 107 17.19 -16.67 3.94
C GLU A 107 16.00 -16.69 4.90
N ALA A 108 15.81 -15.62 5.67
CA ALA A 108 14.66 -15.49 6.57
C ALA A 108 13.34 -15.44 5.79
N TRP A 109 13.30 -14.77 4.64
CA TRP A 109 12.13 -14.80 3.76
C TRP A 109 11.79 -16.22 3.32
N ALA A 110 12.78 -16.98 2.83
CA ALA A 110 12.59 -18.35 2.39
C ALA A 110 12.11 -19.27 3.54
N GLU A 111 12.59 -19.05 4.76
CA GLU A 111 12.16 -19.79 5.96
C GLU A 111 10.69 -19.55 6.31
N TYR A 112 10.24 -18.28 6.32
CA TYR A 112 8.92 -17.92 6.85
C TYR A 112 7.81 -17.80 5.80
N TYR A 113 8.14 -17.41 4.57
CA TYR A 113 7.17 -17.15 3.51
C TYR A 113 7.35 -18.06 2.29
N GLY A 114 8.58 -18.52 2.04
CA GLY A 114 8.92 -19.26 0.82
C GLY A 114 8.90 -18.37 -0.43
N GLY A 115 9.22 -18.97 -1.58
CA GLY A 115 9.31 -18.24 -2.86
C GLY A 115 10.54 -17.32 -2.96
N GLU A 116 10.56 -16.50 -4.02
CA GLU A 116 11.66 -15.57 -4.28
C GLU A 116 11.55 -14.31 -3.39
N HIS A 117 12.68 -13.87 -2.84
CA HIS A 117 12.74 -12.65 -2.04
C HIS A 117 12.68 -11.42 -2.94
N ALA A 118 11.62 -10.61 -2.80
CA ALA A 118 11.39 -9.42 -3.65
C ALA A 118 12.37 -8.25 -3.35
N GLY A 119 13.22 -8.39 -2.33
CA GLY A 119 14.13 -7.35 -1.86
C GLY A 119 13.60 -6.68 -0.59
N THR A 120 14.13 -5.49 -0.27
CA THR A 120 13.79 -4.77 0.95
C THR A 120 13.65 -3.28 0.70
N TRP A 121 12.68 -2.65 1.36
CA TRP A 121 12.42 -1.21 1.31
C TRP A 121 12.61 -0.58 2.70
N PRO A 122 12.79 0.75 2.79
CA PRO A 122 12.75 1.46 4.05
C PRO A 122 11.52 1.07 4.90
N TYR A 123 11.79 0.56 6.10
CA TYR A 123 10.76 0.11 7.03
C TYR A 123 10.00 1.30 7.61
N GLY A 124 8.67 1.28 7.54
CA GLY A 124 7.78 2.39 7.87
C GLY A 124 7.57 2.60 9.39
N LEU A 125 8.62 2.51 10.19
CA LEU A 125 8.60 2.78 11.63
C LEU A 125 9.54 3.96 11.95
N PRO A 126 9.08 5.23 11.79
CA PRO A 126 9.95 6.40 11.85
C PRO A 126 10.75 6.55 13.15
N GLU A 127 10.22 6.05 14.26
CA GLU A 127 10.79 6.13 15.61
C GLU A 127 11.95 5.14 15.81
N LEU A 128 12.08 4.13 14.95
CA LEU A 128 13.08 3.07 15.08
C LEU A 128 14.50 3.66 15.00
N ILE A 129 15.35 3.26 15.95
CA ILE A 129 16.78 3.55 15.92
C ILE A 129 17.48 2.40 15.19
N THR A 130 18.22 2.74 14.15
CA THR A 130 19.00 1.81 13.33
C THR A 130 20.50 2.10 13.49
N PRO A 131 21.40 1.20 13.05
CA PRO A 131 22.84 1.49 13.02
C PRO A 131 23.22 2.75 12.22
N ALA A 132 22.36 3.17 11.28
CA ALA A 132 22.54 4.37 10.47
C ALA A 132 21.87 5.64 11.05
N GLY A 133 21.24 5.54 12.23
CA GLY A 133 20.48 6.63 12.87
C GLY A 133 18.98 6.36 12.90
N HIS A 134 18.17 7.42 13.00
CA HIS A 134 16.71 7.28 13.05
C HIS A 134 16.13 6.88 11.69
N GLN A 135 15.24 5.88 11.69
CA GLN A 135 14.57 5.39 10.49
C GLN A 135 13.79 6.48 9.75
N ARG A 136 13.30 7.51 10.47
CA ARG A 136 12.70 8.71 9.87
C ARG A 136 13.57 9.35 8.78
N GLU A 137 14.89 9.33 8.92
CA GLU A 137 15.78 9.92 7.91
C GLU A 137 15.81 9.10 6.62
N SER A 138 15.74 7.77 6.72
CA SER A 138 15.64 6.86 5.57
C SER A 138 14.29 6.94 4.85
N LEU A 139 13.24 7.43 5.53
CA LEU A 139 11.90 7.59 4.94
C LEU A 139 11.75 8.90 4.17
N LYS A 140 12.48 9.96 4.54
CA LYS A 140 12.42 11.26 3.87
C LYS A 140 12.83 11.11 2.41
N GLY A 141 11.94 11.50 1.50
CA GLY A 141 12.19 11.44 0.06
C GLY A 141 12.12 10.05 -0.56
N SER A 142 11.89 8.99 0.22
CA SER A 142 11.70 7.64 -0.33
C SER A 142 10.48 7.60 -1.26
N ARG A 143 10.52 6.69 -2.24
CA ARG A 143 9.39 6.33 -3.10
C ARG A 143 8.86 4.93 -2.85
N ARG A 144 9.45 4.23 -1.87
CA ARG A 144 9.13 2.84 -1.53
C ARG A 144 9.17 2.69 -0.01
N VAL A 145 8.10 2.19 0.59
CA VAL A 145 8.00 2.01 2.04
C VAL A 145 7.36 0.66 2.35
N ALA A 146 8.02 -0.15 3.15
CA ALA A 146 7.45 -1.38 3.71
C ALA A 146 6.80 -1.05 5.06
N VAL A 147 5.47 -1.03 5.13
CA VAL A 147 4.75 -0.74 6.37
C VAL A 147 4.98 -1.92 7.35
N PRO A 148 5.30 -1.65 8.63
CA PRO A 148 5.52 -2.70 9.62
C PRO A 148 4.34 -3.65 9.80
N GLY A 149 4.62 -4.83 10.35
CA GLY A 149 3.58 -5.63 11.00
C GLY A 149 2.99 -4.88 12.21
N CYS A 150 1.78 -5.28 12.63
CA CYS A 150 1.17 -4.79 13.87
C CYS A 150 1.93 -5.27 15.12
#